data_AF-A0A8B2NL52-F1
#
_entry.id   AF-A0A8B2NL52-F1
#
_cell.length_a   1.000
_cell.length_b   1.000
_cell.length_c   1.000
_cell.angle_alpha   90.00
_cell.angle_beta   90.00
_cell.angle_gamma   90.00
#
_symmetry.space_group_name_H-M   'P 1'
#
loop_
_entity.id
_entity.type
_entity.pdbx_description
1 polymer ?
#
loop_
_entity_poly.entity_id
_entity_poly.type
_entity_poly.pdbx_seq_one_letter_code
_entity_poly.pdbx_strand_id
1 'polypeptide(L)' 'MMSPITPSTLYRGVKSGRFPAPLKLGAGTSRWRRSEIVALLEHAAAARKEGAA' A
#
# COMPACT_ATOMS: atom_id res chain seq x y z
N MET A 1 -15.99 12.70 6.65
CA MET A 1 -14.63 12.42 7.16
C MET A 1 -13.75 12.10 5.96
N MET A 2 -12.87 13.02 5.54
CA MET A 2 -12.01 12.84 4.37
C MET A 2 -10.90 11.84 4.70
N SER A 3 -10.95 10.65 4.10
CA SER A 3 -9.79 9.77 4.08
C SER A 3 -8.78 10.31 3.07
N PRO A 4 -7.48 10.42 3.40
CA PRO A 4 -6.46 10.96 2.50
C PRO A 4 -6.24 10.09 1.25
N ILE A 5 -6.74 8.85 1.24
CA ILE A 5 -6.76 7.98 0.08
C ILE A 5 -8.17 7.44 -0.16
N THR A 6 -8.63 7.54 -1.41
CA THR A 6 -9.85 6.88 -1.88
C THR A 6 -9.54 5.44 -2.30
N PRO A 7 -10.51 4.50 -2.20
CA PRO A 7 -10.32 3.11 -2.63
C PRO A 7 -9.81 3.00 -4.06
N SER A 8 -10.37 3.79 -4.98
CA SER A 8 -9.97 3.83 -6.39
C SER A 8 -8.50 4.22 -6.57
N THR A 9 -7.99 5.14 -5.75
CA THR A 9 -6.59 5.55 -5.77
C THR A 9 -5.68 4.46 -5.24
N LEU A 10 -6.10 3.75 -4.21
CA LEU A 10 -5.36 2.60 -3.68
C LEU A 10 -5.24 1.50 -4.75
N TYR A 11 -6.34 1.12 -5.39
CA TYR A 11 -6.33 0.11 -6.47
C TYR A 11 -5.53 0.55 -7.70
N ARG A 12 -5.53 1.85 -8.04
CA ARG A 12 -4.66 2.37 -9.10
C ARG A 12 -3.19 2.22 -8.74
N GLY A 13 -2.81 2.49 -7.48
CA GLY A 13 -1.45 2.28 -6.99
C GLY A 13 -1.03 0.81 -6.98
N VAL A 14 -1.96 -0.11 -6.67
CA VAL A 14 -1.73 -1.56 -6.81
C VAL A 14 -1.44 -1.90 -8.27
N LYS A 15 -2.25 -1.39 -9.21
CA LYS A 15 -2.05 -1.62 -10.65
C LYS A 15 -0.71 -1.04 -11.16
N SER A 16 -0.28 0.09 -10.62
CA SER A 16 1.02 0.70 -10.92
C SER A 16 2.21 0.02 -10.23
N GLY A 17 2.01 -1.01 -9.41
CA GLY A 17 3.08 -1.71 -8.69
C GLY A 17 3.61 -0.97 -7.45
N ARG A 18 2.95 0.12 -7.03
CA ARG A 18 3.33 0.90 -5.84
C ARG A 18 2.93 0.23 -4.52
N PHE A 19 1.86 -0.57 -4.56
CA PHE A 19 1.37 -1.33 -3.41
C PHE A 19 1.36 -2.82 -3.75
N PRO A 20 1.56 -3.72 -2.76
CA PRO A 20 1.49 -5.15 -2.98
C PRO A 20 0.10 -5.56 -3.48
N ALA A 21 0.04 -6.66 -4.22
CA ALA A 21 -1.21 -7.21 -4.70
C ALA A 21 -2.08 -7.69 -3.52
N PRO A 22 -3.37 -7.33 -3.46
CA PRO A 22 -4.26 -7.83 -2.43
C PRO A 22 -4.48 -9.34 -2.56
N LEU A 23 -4.48 -10.01 -1.42
CA LEU A 23 -4.94 -11.38 -1.24
C LEU A 23 -6.47 -11.40 -1.15
N LYS A 24 -7.12 -12.25 -1.93
CA LYS A 24 -8.57 -12.48 -1.85
C LYS A 24 -8.83 -13.54 -0.79
N LEU A 25 -9.44 -13.15 0.33
CA LEU A 25 -9.83 -14.08 1.40
C LEU A 25 -11.29 -14.56 1.27
N GLY A 26 -12.05 -13.98 0.34
CA GLY A 26 -13.44 -14.33 0.08
C GLY A 26 -14.12 -13.33 -0.88
N ALA A 27 -15.42 -13.48 -1.09
CA ALA A 27 -16.20 -12.58 -1.92
C ALA A 27 -16.12 -11.14 -1.38
N GLY A 28 -15.58 -10.21 -2.19
CA GLY A 28 -15.45 -8.80 -1.83
C GLY A 28 -14.40 -8.46 -0.76
N THR A 29 -13.65 -9.44 -0.23
CA THR A 29 -12.68 -9.20 0.84
C THR A 29 -11.25 -9.31 0.32
N SER A 30 -10.73 -8.15 -0.10
CA SER A 30 -9.31 -7.94 -0.43
C SER A 30 -8.54 -7.55 0.84
N ARG A 31 -7.49 -8.30 1.17
CA ARG A 31 -6.62 -8.02 2.33
C ARG A 31 -5.15 -8.10 1.93
N TRP A 32 -4.28 -7.61 2.79
CA TRP A 32 -2.84 -7.69 2.61
C TRP A 32 -2.21 -8.37 3.82
N ARG A 33 -1.08 -9.04 3.59
CA ARG A 33 -0.25 -9.51 4.70
C ARG A 33 0.29 -8.30 5.44
N ARG A 34 0.13 -8.31 6.77
CA ARG A 34 0.64 -7.25 7.64
C ARG A 34 2.13 -6.99 7.38
N SER A 35 2.92 -8.04 7.30
CA SER A 35 4.37 -7.94 7.10
C SER A 35 4.75 -7.22 5.81
N GLU A 36 4.02 -7.42 4.72
CA GLU A 36 4.30 -6.74 3.45
C GLU A 36 3.97 -5.26 3.49
N ILE A 37 2.86 -4.90 4.13
CA ILE A 37 2.49 -3.49 4.31
C ILE A 37 3.48 -2.78 5.24
N VAL A 38 3.92 -3.44 6.31
CA VAL A 38 4.92 -2.88 7.23
C VAL A 38 6.24 -2.67 6.50
N ALA A 39 6.75 -3.68 5.78
CA ALA A 39 7.98 -3.55 5.00
C ALA A 39 7.88 -2.44 3.95
N LEU A 40 6.75 -2.34 3.24
CA LEU A 40 6.52 -1.25 2.28
C LEU A 40 6.61 0.13 2.94
N LEU A 41 6.01 0.30 4.12
CA LEU A 41 6.06 1.56 4.87
C LEU A 41 7.49 1.88 5.34
N GLU A 42 8.23 0.86 5.79
CA GLU A 42 9.63 1.00 6.18
C GLU A 42 10.51 1.41 4.99
N HIS A 43 10.38 0.75 3.84
CA HIS A 43 11.07 1.13 2.62
C HIS A 43 10.71 2.55 2.16
N ALA A 44 9.44 2.94 2.22
CA ALA A 44 9.01 4.29 1.87
C ALA A 44 9.57 5.35 2.83
N ALA A 45 9.64 5.03 4.13
CA ALA A 45 10.24 5.90 5.14
C ALA A 45 11.76 6.01 4.96
N ALA A 46 12.45 4.91 4.66
CA ALA A 46 13.88 4.88 4.37
C ALA A 46 14.21 5.69 3.12
N ALA A 47 13.50 5.47 2.01
CA ALA A 47 13.68 6.23 0.77
C ALA A 47 13.45 7.74 0.97
N ARG A 48 12.49 8.12 1.81
CA ARG A 48 12.29 9.53 2.19
C ARG A 48 13.48 10.09 2.98
N LYS A 49 14.08 9.27 3.85
CA LYS A 49 15.24 9.65 4.66
C LYS A 49 16.49 9.84 3.80
N GLU A 50 16.68 9.01 2.78
CA GLU A 50 17.78 9.12 1.81
C GLU A 50 17.61 10.29 0.85
N GLY A 51 16.37 10.63 0.45
CA GLY A 51 16.10 11.83 -0.37
C GLY A 51 16.17 13.16 0.40
N ALA A 52 16.43 13.12 1.70
CA ALA A 52 16.59 14.30 2.56
C ALA A 52 18.04 14.48 3.06
N ALA A 53 18.99 13.71 2.50
CA ALA A 53 20.42 13.80 2.77
C ALA A 53 21.15 14.50 1.62
#